data_AF-A0A2V8IH93-F1
#
_entry.id   AF-A0A2V8IH93-F1
#
_cell.length_a   1.000
_cell.length_b   1.000
_cell.length_c   1.000
_cell.angle_alpha   90.00
_cell.angle_beta   90.00
_cell.angle_gamma   90.00
#
_symmetry.space_group_name_H-M   'P 1'
#
loop_
_entity.id
_entity.type
_entity.pdbx_description
1 polymer ?
#
loop_
_entity_poly.entity_id
_entity_poly.type
_entity_poly.pdbx_seq_one_letter_code
_entity_poly.pdbx_strand_id
1 'polypeptide(L)'
;MKQYVFGKTLSATFVMARSRNGHRTLNTPDRFYGITQTGFLDMPTFADMISSLPNGVSELMCHPGYVDEELMRAPTRLHLQRERELELLTGSEARDLLTQAGVELISYRELRT
;
A
#
# COMPACT_ATOMS: atom_id res chain seq x y z
N MET A 1 -16.18 3.83 7.39
CA MET A 1 -17.23 3.48 6.39
C MET A 1 -17.24 4.36 5.14
N LYS A 2 -17.25 5.71 5.24
CA LYS A 2 -17.32 6.58 4.04
C LYS A 2 -16.11 6.48 3.08
N GLN A 3 -14.90 6.21 3.57
CA GLN A 3 -13.70 6.03 2.72
C GLN A 3 -13.61 4.64 2.07
N TYR A 4 -14.08 3.60 2.77
CA TYR A 4 -14.06 2.20 2.29
C TYR A 4 -14.98 1.98 1.09
N VAL A 5 -16.17 2.60 1.09
CA VAL A 5 -17.17 2.42 0.02
C VAL A 5 -16.86 3.27 -1.23
N PHE A 6 -16.16 4.40 -1.08
CA PHE A 6 -15.80 5.27 -2.21
C PHE A 6 -14.50 4.85 -2.93
N GLY A 7 -13.69 4.00 -2.28
CA GLY A 7 -12.37 3.62 -2.75
C GLY A 7 -12.32 2.66 -3.94
N LYS A 8 -13.36 1.82 -4.10
CA LYS A 8 -13.40 0.85 -5.22
C LYS A 8 -13.54 1.53 -6.58
N THR A 9 -14.04 2.76 -6.63
CA THR A 9 -14.25 3.52 -7.86
C THR A 9 -13.04 4.37 -8.28
N LEU A 10 -12.17 4.77 -7.34
CA LEU A 10 -11.00 5.62 -7.62
C LEU A 10 -9.76 4.83 -8.09
N SER A 11 -9.66 3.53 -7.79
CA SER A 11 -8.58 2.70 -8.36
C SER A 11 -8.67 2.59 -9.89
N ALA A 12 -9.83 2.88 -10.49
CA ALA A 12 -10.04 2.83 -11.93
C ALA A 12 -9.37 4.00 -12.68
N THR A 13 -9.10 5.13 -12.03
CA THR A 13 -8.54 6.32 -12.71
C THR A 13 -7.03 6.24 -12.93
N PHE A 14 -6.29 5.43 -12.15
CA PHE A 14 -4.87 5.17 -12.44
C PHE A 14 -4.69 4.25 -13.67
N VAL A 15 -5.71 3.46 -14.02
CA VAL A 15 -5.70 2.61 -15.21
C VAL A 15 -5.78 3.43 -16.50
N MET A 16 -6.37 4.63 -16.47
CA MET A 16 -6.56 5.48 -17.66
C MET A 16 -5.36 6.36 -18.03
N ALA A 17 -4.37 6.51 -17.15
CA ALA A 17 -3.12 7.21 -17.48
C ALA A 17 -2.07 6.30 -18.15
N ARG A 18 -2.44 5.06 -18.52
CA ARG A 18 -1.57 4.19 -19.31
C ARG A 18 -1.52 4.73 -20.75
N SER A 19 -0.39 5.34 -21.11
CA SER A 19 -0.07 5.63 -22.51
C SER A 19 -0.26 4.34 -23.33
N ARG A 20 -1.15 4.40 -24.32
CA ARG A 20 -1.41 3.29 -25.25
C ARG A 20 -0.25 3.06 -26.22
N ASN A 21 0.81 3.87 -26.15
CA ASN A 21 1.99 3.84 -27.00
C ASN A 21 3.27 3.67 -26.17
N GLY A 22 3.62 2.42 -25.88
CA GLY A 22 4.96 1.82 -25.98
C GLY A 22 6.18 2.37 -25.24
N HIS A 23 6.17 3.56 -24.63
CA HIS A 23 7.35 4.09 -23.93
C HIS A 23 6.96 4.75 -22.61
N ARG A 24 7.37 4.16 -21.49
CA ARG A 24 7.24 4.79 -20.16
C ARG A 24 8.32 5.86 -20.05
N THR A 25 7.91 7.11 -19.87
CA THR A 25 8.86 8.22 -19.61
C THR A 25 9.45 8.18 -18.20
N LEU A 26 8.75 7.50 -17.28
CA LEU A 26 9.15 7.29 -15.89
C LEU A 26 8.90 5.83 -15.51
N ASN A 27 9.84 5.23 -14.79
CA ASN A 27 9.68 3.92 -14.20
C ASN A 27 8.76 4.05 -12.98
N THR A 28 7.56 3.49 -13.08
CA THR A 28 6.54 3.54 -12.03
C THR A 28 6.00 2.15 -11.73
N PRO A 29 5.48 1.89 -10.53
CA PRO A 29 4.72 0.69 -10.24
C PRO A 29 3.55 0.49 -11.21
N ASP A 30 3.16 -0.76 -11.46
CA ASP A 30 2.01 -1.11 -12.31
C ASP A 30 0.68 -0.92 -11.58
N ARG A 31 0.70 -1.03 -10.24
CA ARG A 31 -0.45 -0.77 -9.36
C ARG A 31 -0.03 -0.05 -8.10
N PHE A 32 -0.98 0.72 -7.56
CA PHE A 32 -0.83 1.48 -6.32
C PHE A 32 -1.97 1.14 -5.37
N TYR A 33 -1.63 0.84 -4.12
CA TYR A 33 -2.53 0.49 -3.03
C TYR A 33 -2.30 1.44 -1.83
N GLY A 34 -3.23 1.48 -0.88
CA GLY A 34 -3.05 2.19 0.39
C GLY A 34 -3.86 3.48 0.57
N ILE A 35 -4.37 4.11 -0.51
CA ILE A 35 -5.23 5.31 -0.40
C ILE A 35 -6.52 4.98 0.36
N THR A 36 -7.16 3.88 -0.02
CA THR A 36 -8.49 3.52 0.49
C THR A 36 -8.39 2.74 1.79
N GLN A 37 -7.24 2.12 2.04
CA GLN A 37 -6.86 1.45 3.28
C GLN A 37 -6.26 2.40 4.32
N THR A 38 -6.05 3.69 3.99
CA THR A 38 -5.45 4.67 4.91
C THR A 38 -6.21 4.71 6.22
N GLY A 39 -5.53 4.33 7.30
CA GLY A 39 -6.06 4.30 8.66
C GLY A 39 -6.89 3.07 9.04
N PHE A 40 -6.96 2.07 8.16
CA PHE A 40 -7.70 0.82 8.36
C PHE A 40 -6.91 -0.42 7.91
N LEU A 41 -5.60 -0.29 7.66
CA LEU A 41 -4.77 -1.43 7.26
C LEU A 41 -4.60 -2.36 8.47
N ASP A 42 -5.11 -3.59 8.33
CA ASP A 42 -5.00 -4.69 9.29
C ASP A 42 -4.62 -5.98 8.57
N MET A 43 -4.33 -7.04 9.33
CA MET A 43 -3.84 -8.31 8.76
C MET A 43 -4.83 -8.95 7.76
N PRO A 44 -6.16 -9.01 8.01
CA PRO A 44 -7.10 -9.53 7.02
C PRO A 44 -7.10 -8.72 5.72
N THR A 45 -7.14 -7.39 5.81
CA THR A 45 -7.11 -6.52 4.62
C THR A 45 -5.78 -6.67 3.86
N PHE A 46 -4.67 -6.84 4.59
CA PHE A 46 -3.35 -7.07 4.00
C PHE A 46 -3.31 -8.42 3.28
N ALA A 47 -3.82 -9.50 3.89
CA ALA A 47 -3.92 -10.82 3.25
C ALA A 47 -4.77 -10.82 1.97
N ASP A 48 -5.94 -10.16 2.01
CA ASP A 48 -6.80 -9.98 0.83
C ASP A 48 -6.09 -9.19 -0.28
N MET A 49 -5.28 -8.19 0.10
CA MET A 49 -4.48 -7.42 -0.85
C MET A 49 -3.38 -8.29 -1.49
N ILE A 50 -2.59 -9.00 -0.69
CA ILE A 50 -1.48 -9.84 -1.18
C ILE A 50 -1.99 -10.95 -2.11
N SER A 51 -3.10 -11.61 -1.75
CA SER A 51 -3.70 -12.67 -2.58
C SER A 51 -4.28 -12.18 -3.91
N SER A 52 -4.52 -10.87 -4.05
CA SER A 52 -5.07 -10.25 -5.26
C SER A 52 -4.06 -9.43 -6.06
N LEU A 53 -2.77 -9.48 -5.69
CA LEU A 53 -1.72 -8.79 -6.43
C LEU A 53 -1.64 -9.32 -7.88
N PRO A 54 -1.53 -8.45 -8.88
CA PRO A 54 -1.23 -8.87 -10.24
C PRO A 54 0.23 -9.31 -10.35
N ASN A 55 0.57 -9.95 -11.48
CA ASN A 55 1.96 -9.99 -11.93
C ASN A 55 2.48 -8.56 -12.21
N GLY A 56 3.75 -8.31 -11.90
CA GLY A 56 4.43 -7.03 -12.08
C GLY A 56 4.73 -6.34 -10.75
N VAL A 57 4.90 -5.01 -10.80
CA VAL A 57 5.26 -4.22 -9.61
C VAL A 57 4.01 -3.59 -9.00
N SER A 58 3.78 -3.85 -7.72
CA SER A 58 2.76 -3.15 -6.93
C SER A 58 3.40 -2.32 -5.83
N GLU A 59 2.87 -1.13 -5.58
CA GLU A 59 3.27 -0.26 -4.48
C GLU A 59 2.16 -0.16 -3.44
N LEU A 60 2.52 -0.23 -2.17
CA LEU A 60 1.63 0.00 -1.03
C LEU A 60 2.06 1.26 -0.28
N MET A 61 1.22 2.28 -0.29
CA MET A 61 1.35 3.43 0.62
C MET A 61 0.94 3.03 2.04
N CYS A 62 1.80 3.29 3.00
CA CYS A 62 1.56 3.03 4.43
C CYS A 62 2.16 4.16 5.28
N HIS A 63 1.80 4.17 6.56
CA HIS A 63 2.17 5.17 7.56
C HIS A 63 2.64 4.54 8.89
N PRO A 64 3.45 3.47 8.91
CA PRO A 64 3.93 2.88 10.16
C PRO A 64 4.71 3.92 10.97
N GLY A 65 4.52 3.95 12.29
CA GLY A 65 5.26 4.84 13.17
C GLY A 65 4.77 4.80 14.61
N TYR A 66 5.62 5.25 15.53
CA TYR A 66 5.29 5.41 16.95
C TYR A 66 4.40 6.63 17.19
N VAL A 67 3.50 6.55 18.17
CA VAL A 67 2.68 7.69 18.58
C VAL A 67 3.35 8.41 19.73
N ASP A 68 3.94 9.56 19.44
CA ASP A 68 4.51 10.47 20.44
C ASP A 68 3.66 11.74 20.61
N GLU A 69 4.03 12.57 21.59
CA GLU A 69 3.30 13.80 21.88
C GLU A 69 3.32 14.81 20.72
N GLU A 70 4.38 14.82 19.91
CA GLU A 70 4.48 15.72 18.75
C GLU A 70 3.45 15.32 17.69
N LEU A 71 3.40 14.03 17.36
CA LEU A 71 2.42 13.48 16.44
C LEU A 71 0.99 13.69 16.93
N MET A 72 0.73 13.57 18.24
CA MET A 72 -0.60 13.83 18.82
C MET A 72 -1.04 15.29 18.68
N ARG A 73 -0.11 16.24 18.51
CA ARG A 73 -0.42 17.65 18.24
C ARG A 73 -0.53 17.97 16.74
N ALA A 74 -0.08 17.07 15.87
CA ALA A 74 -0.14 17.27 14.43
C ALA A 74 -1.61 17.24 13.93
N PRO A 75 -1.99 18.06 12.93
CA PRO A 75 -3.35 18.13 12.40
C PRO A 75 -3.65 16.96 11.44
N THR A 76 -3.50 15.74 11.94
CA THR A 76 -3.79 14.50 11.21
C THR A 76 -4.89 13.71 11.92
N ARG A 77 -5.45 12.72 11.23
CA ARG A 77 -6.35 11.72 11.83
C ARG A 77 -5.66 10.37 12.01
N LEU A 78 -4.40 10.26 11.58
CA LEU A 78 -3.56 9.07 11.60
C LEU A 78 -2.60 9.15 12.77
N HIS A 79 -3.12 8.85 13.97
CA HIS A 79 -2.31 8.72 15.18
C HIS A 79 -2.18 7.24 15.50
N LEU A 80 -3.15 6.68 16.24
CA LEU A 80 -3.16 5.27 16.68
C LEU A 80 -3.17 4.26 15.53
N GLN A 81 -3.52 4.67 14.31
CA GLN A 81 -3.42 3.84 13.12
C GLN A 81 -1.97 3.52 12.75
N ARG A 82 -1.03 4.43 13.04
CA ARG A 82 0.38 4.27 12.68
C ARG A 82 1.07 3.14 13.45
N GLU A 83 0.72 2.98 14.72
CA GLU A 83 1.26 1.89 15.54
C GLU A 83 0.71 0.54 15.10
N ARG A 84 -0.57 0.48 14.71
CA ARG A 84 -1.16 -0.75 14.14
C ARG A 84 -0.51 -1.12 12.81
N GLU A 85 -0.28 -0.14 11.94
CA GLU A 85 0.46 -0.38 10.70
C GLU A 85 1.91 -0.80 10.97
N LEU A 86 2.57 -0.23 11.98
CA LEU A 86 3.92 -0.61 12.38
C LEU A 86 3.97 -2.06 12.86
N GLU A 87 3.08 -2.45 13.78
CA GLU A 87 2.99 -3.81 14.31
C GLU A 87 2.73 -4.82 13.18
N LEU A 88 1.75 -4.53 12.31
CA LEU A 88 1.45 -5.37 11.15
C LEU A 88 2.65 -5.53 10.22
N LEU A 89 3.26 -4.43 9.78
CA LEU A 89 4.28 -4.44 8.71
C LEU A 89 5.65 -4.91 9.20
N THR A 90 5.86 -4.97 10.52
CA THR A 90 7.09 -5.51 11.13
C THR A 90 6.90 -6.91 11.72
N GLY A 91 5.66 -7.39 11.78
CA GLY A 91 5.32 -8.73 12.28
C GLY A 91 5.81 -9.86 11.36
N SER A 92 6.11 -11.02 11.95
CA SER A 92 6.53 -12.21 11.20
C SER A 92 5.43 -12.73 10.28
N GLU A 93 4.17 -12.63 10.70
CA GLU A 93 3.02 -13.11 9.92
C GLU A 93 2.91 -12.41 8.55
N ALA A 94 3.11 -11.10 8.50
CA ALA A 94 3.12 -10.35 7.24
C ALA A 94 4.28 -10.76 6.33
N ARG A 95 5.47 -11.02 6.91
CA ARG A 95 6.64 -11.51 6.17
C ARG A 95 6.42 -12.91 5.61
N ASP A 96 5.85 -13.80 6.40
CA ASP A 96 5.57 -15.18 5.99
C ASP A 96 4.54 -15.21 4.87
N LEU A 97 3.49 -14.40 4.97
CA LEU A 97 2.49 -14.22 3.92
C LEU A 97 3.10 -13.76 2.60
N LEU A 98 3.95 -12.73 2.62
CA LEU A 98 4.64 -12.24 1.41
C LEU A 98 5.50 -13.36 0.78
N THR A 99 6.24 -14.09 1.61
CA THR A 99 7.11 -15.18 1.17
C THR A 99 6.30 -16.32 0.52
N GLN A 100 5.20 -16.74 1.16
CA GLN A 100 4.32 -17.79 0.65
C GLN A 100 3.64 -17.38 -0.66
N ALA A 101 3.30 -16.09 -0.82
CA ALA A 101 2.73 -15.55 -2.04
C ALA A 101 3.77 -15.34 -3.16
N GLY A 102 5.06 -15.59 -2.90
CA GLY A 102 6.13 -15.35 -3.86
C GLY A 102 6.36 -13.85 -4.16
N VAL A 103 5.98 -12.98 -3.22
CA VAL A 103 6.15 -11.53 -3.35
C VAL A 103 7.56 -11.15 -2.91
N GLU A 104 8.28 -10.47 -3.79
CA GLU A 104 9.57 -9.87 -3.50
C GLU A 104 9.40 -8.40 -3.11
N LEU A 105 9.99 -8.01 -1.98
CA LEU A 105 10.08 -6.61 -1.58
C LEU A 105 11.27 -5.97 -2.30
N ILE A 106 10.98 -4.98 -3.13
CA ILE A 106 12.00 -4.24 -3.89
C ILE A 106 12.02 -2.76 -3.51
N SER A 107 13.15 -2.12 -3.79
CA SER A 107 13.29 -0.66 -3.75
C SER A 107 12.97 -0.02 -5.10
N TYR A 108 12.69 1.28 -5.10
CA TYR A 108 12.53 2.06 -6.34
C TYR A 108 13.76 1.99 -7.28
N ARG A 109 14.95 1.65 -6.76
CA ARG A 109 16.18 1.50 -7.56
C ARG A 109 16.16 0.26 -8.45
N GLU A 110 15.31 -0.70 -8.13
CA GLU A 110 15.19 -1.98 -8.83
C GLU A 110 14.05 -1.98 -9.86
N LEU A 111 13.33 -0.86 -10.00
CA LEU A 111 12.36 -0.67 -11.09
C LEU A 111 13.08 -0.61 -12.44
N ARG A 112 13.07 -1.72 -13.15
CA ARG A 112 13.61 -1.84 -14.51
C ARG A 112 12.51 -1.56 -15.54
N THR A 113 12.94 -1.03 -16.68
CA THR A 113 12.10 -0.68 -17.84
C THR A 113 11.77 -1.91 -18.69
#